data_AF-A0A4R9PWD6-F1
#
_entry.id   AF-A0A4R9PWD6-F1
#
_cell.length_a   1.000
_cell.length_b   1.000
_cell.length_c   1.000
_cell.angle_alpha   90.00
_cell.angle_beta   90.00
_cell.angle_gamma   90.00
#
_symmetry.space_group_name_H-M   'P 1'
#
loop_
_entity.id
_entity.type
_entity.pdbx_description
1 polymer ?
#
loop_
_entity_poly.entity_id
_entity_poly.type
_entity_poly.pdbx_seq_one_letter_code
_entity_poly.pdbx_strand_id
1 'polypeptide(L)'
;MADLSDTPAGMISRLDESLQKHGEDATLKRGATSVAVRASVRPIRPEQLAGDIDETFNNVILSPTQLNAAAWTFPVKKGDKFVEASGKERNVEFPKHIRVGNTLVRIELLVGG
;
A
#
# COMPACT_ATOMS: atom_id res chain seq x y z
N MET A 1 -23.71 -21.85 5.24
CA MET A 1 -23.27 -20.61 4.58
C MET A 1 -21.75 -20.59 4.76
N ALA A 2 -20.98 -20.82 3.70
CA ALA A 2 -19.52 -20.89 3.82
C ALA A 2 -18.99 -19.51 4.19
N ASP A 3 -18.11 -19.44 5.18
CA ASP A 3 -17.46 -18.21 5.61
C ASP A 3 -16.48 -17.77 4.52
N LEU A 4 -16.92 -16.88 3.61
CA LEU A 4 -16.10 -16.40 2.48
C LEU A 4 -14.98 -15.45 2.93
N SER A 5 -14.96 -15.12 4.23
CA SER A 5 -13.98 -14.36 4.98
C SER A 5 -12.52 -14.75 4.73
N ASP A 6 -12.25 -16.06 4.60
CA ASP A 6 -10.91 -16.62 4.42
C ASP A 6 -10.52 -16.81 2.96
N THR A 7 -11.41 -16.45 2.02
CA THR A 7 -11.06 -16.46 0.60
C THR A 7 -10.19 -15.25 0.27
N PRO A 8 -9.25 -15.34 -0.69
CA PRO A 8 -8.45 -14.19 -1.11
C PRO A 8 -9.31 -12.99 -1.55
N ALA A 9 -10.43 -13.25 -2.23
CA ALA A 9 -11.38 -12.21 -2.62
C ALA A 9 -12.07 -11.55 -1.41
N GLY A 10 -12.47 -12.33 -0.40
CA GLY A 10 -13.03 -11.81 0.84
C GLY A 10 -12.03 -10.96 1.63
N MET A 11 -10.75 -11.35 1.65
CA MET A 11 -9.68 -10.56 2.29
C MET A 11 -9.46 -9.22 1.58
N ILE A 12 -9.45 -9.21 0.24
CA ILE A 12 -9.34 -7.98 -0.55
C ILE A 12 -10.54 -7.07 -0.30
N SER A 13 -11.77 -7.60 -0.34
CA SER A 13 -12.99 -6.81 -0.13
C SER A 13 -13.01 -6.15 1.25
N ARG A 14 -12.58 -6.86 2.30
CA ARG A 14 -12.48 -6.29 3.66
C ARG A 14 -11.43 -5.21 3.75
N LEU A 15 -10.28 -5.40 3.11
CA LEU A 15 -9.24 -4.39 3.06
C LEU A 15 -9.74 -3.15 2.31
N ASP A 16 -10.40 -3.34 1.16
CA ASP A 16 -11.02 -2.26 0.40
C ASP A 16 -12.04 -1.48 1.23
N GLU A 17 -12.96 -2.16 1.91
CA GLU A 17 -13.94 -1.51 2.80
C GLU A 17 -13.27 -0.72 3.92
N SER A 18 -12.20 -1.26 4.52
CA SER A 18 -11.44 -0.57 5.56
C SER A 18 -10.72 0.67 5.01
N LEU A 19 -10.13 0.58 3.80
CA LEU A 19 -9.43 1.69 3.15
C LEU A 19 -10.41 2.75 2.62
N GLN A 20 -11.63 2.36 2.24
CA GLN A 20 -12.69 3.32 1.92
C GLN A 20 -13.08 4.12 3.17
N LYS A 21 -13.32 3.46 4.30
CA LYS A 21 -13.75 4.11 5.56
C LYS A 21 -12.66 4.91 6.26
N HIS A 22 -11.42 4.41 6.29
CA HIS A 22 -10.34 4.95 7.12
C HIS A 22 -9.05 5.23 6.37
N GLY A 23 -9.00 4.94 5.07
CA GLY A 23 -7.85 5.30 4.25
C GLY A 23 -7.78 6.79 4.00
N GLU A 24 -6.69 7.19 3.38
CA GLU A 24 -6.42 8.52 2.88
C GLU A 24 -6.18 8.44 1.38
N ASP A 25 -6.45 9.55 0.69
CA ASP A 25 -6.19 9.64 -0.74
C ASP A 25 -4.68 9.74 -0.96
N ALA A 26 -4.17 8.96 -1.89
CA ALA A 26 -2.76 8.98 -2.24
C ALA A 26 -2.58 8.69 -3.72
N THR A 27 -1.40 8.94 -4.24
CA THR A 27 -1.05 8.60 -5.61
C THR A 27 0.22 7.77 -5.62
N LEU A 28 0.17 6.59 -6.21
CA LEU A 28 1.36 5.82 -6.54
C LEU A 28 1.85 6.24 -7.92
N LYS A 29 3.12 6.62 -8.02
CA LYS A 29 3.76 7.10 -9.23
C LYS A 29 4.98 6.24 -9.57
N ARG A 30 5.12 5.91 -10.86
CA ARG A 30 6.30 5.26 -11.43
C ARG A 30 6.56 5.87 -12.80
N GLY A 31 7.61 6.68 -12.91
CA GLY A 31 7.90 7.42 -14.14
C GLY A 31 6.70 8.28 -14.56
N ALA A 32 6.17 8.06 -15.77
CA ALA A 32 5.00 8.77 -16.29
C ALA A 32 3.64 8.20 -15.80
N THR A 33 3.63 7.01 -15.19
CA THR A 33 2.40 6.37 -14.70
C THR A 33 2.07 6.89 -13.32
N SER A 34 0.84 7.37 -13.15
CA SER A 34 0.29 7.79 -11.86
C SER A 34 -1.06 7.11 -11.63
N VAL A 35 -1.26 6.57 -10.43
CA VAL A 35 -2.48 5.86 -10.05
C VAL A 35 -2.95 6.39 -8.72
N ALA A 36 -4.17 6.92 -8.70
CA ALA A 36 -4.84 7.30 -7.47
C ALA A 36 -5.24 6.04 -6.70
N VAL A 37 -4.84 5.99 -5.42
CA VAL A 37 -5.09 4.87 -4.52
C VAL A 37 -5.58 5.38 -3.17
N ARG A 38 -6.36 4.56 -2.47
CA ARG A 38 -6.71 4.74 -1.06
C ARG A 38 -5.72 3.94 -0.24
N ALA A 39 -5.04 4.62 0.66
CA ALA A 39 -3.96 4.04 1.44
C ALA A 39 -4.16 4.31 2.92
N SER A 40 -3.85 3.34 3.78
CA SER A 40 -3.72 3.63 5.21
C SER A 40 -2.27 4.01 5.45
N VAL A 41 -2.03 5.31 5.70
CA VAL A 41 -0.72 5.84 6.05
C VAL A 41 -0.63 5.86 7.58
N ARG A 42 0.43 5.27 8.13
CA ARG A 42 0.69 5.27 9.57
C ARG A 42 2.14 5.62 9.82
N PRO A 43 2.44 6.45 10.82
CA PRO A 43 3.81 6.69 11.24
C PRO A 43 4.45 5.37 11.67
N ILE A 44 5.76 5.26 11.46
CA ILE A 44 6.52 4.10 11.90
C ILE A 44 6.49 4.00 13.43
N ARG A 45 6.40 2.78 13.95
CA ARG A 45 6.47 2.55 15.40
C ARG A 45 7.92 2.62 15.88
N PRO A 46 8.17 3.03 17.14
CA PRO A 46 9.52 3.11 17.69
C PRO A 46 10.31 1.80 17.58
N GLU A 47 9.62 0.67 17.69
CA GLU A 47 10.19 -0.69 17.58
C GLU A 47 10.69 -1.03 16.17
N GLN A 48 10.25 -0.28 15.17
CA GLN A 48 10.61 -0.44 13.77
C GLN A 48 11.70 0.55 13.33
N LEU A 49 12.11 1.46 14.21
CA LEU A 49 13.28 2.33 14.02
C LEU A 49 14.54 1.48 14.15
N ALA A 50 14.97 0.88 13.04
CA ALA A 50 16.15 0.03 12.99
C ALA A 50 16.96 0.31 11.72
N GLY A 51 18.29 0.41 11.88
CA GLY A 51 19.19 0.76 10.76
C GLY A 51 18.96 2.18 10.26
N ASP A 52 18.81 2.35 8.94
CA ASP A 52 18.59 3.63 8.26
C ASP A 52 17.11 4.08 8.24
N ILE A 53 16.24 3.41 9.00
CA ILE A 53 14.81 3.75 9.09
C ILE A 53 14.61 4.71 10.27
N ASP A 54 14.22 5.94 9.96
CA ASP A 54 13.97 7.00 10.95
C ASP A 54 12.47 7.33 11.12
N GLU A 55 12.17 8.24 12.05
CA GLU A 55 10.80 8.68 12.37
C GLU A 55 10.08 9.37 11.21
N THR A 56 10.81 9.77 10.17
CA THR A 56 10.21 10.37 8.97
C THR A 56 9.54 9.34 8.08
N PHE A 57 9.79 8.04 8.30
CA PHE A 57 9.20 6.96 7.52
C PHE A 57 7.77 6.67 7.93
N ASN A 58 6.96 6.32 6.93
CA ASN A 58 5.58 5.92 7.09
C ASN A 58 5.38 4.49 6.58
N ASN A 59 4.62 3.70 7.35
CA ASN A 59 4.05 2.45 6.88
C ASN A 59 2.77 2.76 6.09
N VAL A 60 2.70 2.26 4.87
CA VAL A 60 1.59 2.49 3.97
C VAL A 60 0.99 1.15 3.59
N ILE A 61 -0.31 0.99 3.78
CA ILE A 61 -1.03 -0.22 3.40
C ILE A 61 -1.95 0.12 2.23
N LEU A 62 -1.80 -0.65 1.15
CA LEU A 62 -2.59 -0.53 -0.08
C LEU A 62 -3.33 -1.84 -0.36
N SER A 63 -4.48 -1.70 -1.00
CA SER A 63 -5.17 -2.81 -1.65
C SER A 63 -4.70 -2.96 -3.11
N PRO A 64 -4.62 -4.19 -3.64
CA PRO A 64 -4.33 -4.43 -5.05
C PRO A 64 -5.47 -4.02 -5.99
N THR A 65 -6.70 -3.79 -5.50
CA THR A 65 -7.88 -3.53 -6.34
C THR A 65 -7.71 -2.33 -7.27
N GLN A 66 -7.31 -1.17 -6.72
CA GLN A 66 -7.14 0.06 -7.50
C GLN A 66 -5.95 -0.02 -8.47
N LEU A 67 -4.89 -0.73 -8.07
CA LEU A 67 -3.71 -0.95 -8.91
C LEU A 67 -4.03 -1.89 -10.07
N ASN A 68 -4.81 -2.95 -9.84
CA ASN A 68 -5.30 -3.85 -10.89
C ASN A 68 -6.23 -3.11 -11.86
N ALA A 69 -7.15 -2.29 -11.34
CA ALA A 69 -8.06 -1.49 -12.16
C ALA A 69 -7.32 -0.48 -13.05
N ALA A 70 -6.23 0.09 -12.56
CA ALA A 70 -5.37 1.00 -13.32
C ALA A 70 -4.31 0.31 -14.19
N ALA A 71 -4.38 -1.02 -14.34
CA ALA A 71 -3.40 -1.83 -15.07
C ALA A 71 -1.95 -1.56 -14.66
N TRP A 72 -1.71 -1.35 -13.36
CA TRP A 72 -0.39 -1.08 -12.83
C TRP A 72 0.58 -2.24 -13.11
N THR A 73 1.81 -1.92 -13.51
CA THR A 73 2.85 -2.93 -13.74
C THR A 73 3.36 -3.48 -12.42
N PHE A 74 2.84 -4.62 -11.99
CA PHE A 74 3.32 -5.32 -10.79
C PHE A 74 4.72 -5.95 -10.98
N PRO A 75 5.49 -6.15 -9.89
CA PRO A 75 5.23 -5.69 -8.52
C PRO A 75 5.53 -4.19 -8.33
N VAL A 76 5.04 -3.60 -7.23
CA VAL A 76 5.54 -2.31 -6.72
C VAL A 76 7.03 -2.49 -6.37
N LYS A 77 7.89 -1.52 -6.71
CA LYS A 77 9.34 -1.63 -6.60
C LYS A 77 9.90 -0.53 -5.71
N LYS A 78 11.08 -0.77 -5.13
CA LYS A 78 11.86 0.28 -4.48
C LYS A 78 12.15 1.40 -5.49
N GLY A 79 12.02 2.65 -5.05
CA GLY A 79 12.16 3.85 -5.89
C GLY A 79 10.87 4.31 -6.57
N ASP A 80 9.78 3.55 -6.46
CA ASP A 80 8.46 4.10 -6.78
C ASP A 80 8.14 5.28 -5.85
N LYS A 81 7.33 6.22 -6.31
CA LYS A 81 6.96 7.41 -5.57
C LYS A 81 5.57 7.23 -4.99
N PHE A 82 5.43 7.46 -3.70
CA PHE A 82 4.15 7.53 -3.01
C PHE A 82 3.87 8.99 -2.65
N VAL A 83 2.79 9.55 -3.20
CA VAL A 83 2.36 10.91 -2.92
C VAL A 83 1.20 10.86 -1.97
N GLU A 84 1.37 11.41 -0.77
CA GLU A 84 0.32 11.52 0.24
C GLU A 84 -0.77 12.52 -0.17
N ALA A 85 -1.93 12.49 0.51
CA ALA A 85 -3.00 13.49 0.35
C ALA A 85 -2.49 14.93 0.55
N SER A 86 -1.49 15.10 1.41
CA SER A 86 -0.82 16.38 1.70
C SER A 86 0.00 16.92 0.51
N GLY A 87 0.18 16.13 -0.55
CA GLY A 87 1.05 16.43 -1.68
C GLY A 87 2.53 16.10 -1.42
N LYS A 88 2.87 15.59 -0.23
CA LYS A 88 4.25 15.16 0.06
C LYS A 88 4.60 13.91 -0.74
N GLU A 89 5.62 14.01 -1.58
CA GLU A 89 6.18 12.87 -2.28
C GLU A 89 7.19 12.13 -1.41
N ARG A 90 7.04 10.82 -1.30
CA ARG A 90 7.92 9.92 -0.56
C ARG A 90 8.40 8.79 -1.45
N ASN A 91 9.59 8.28 -1.17
CA ASN A 91 10.14 7.13 -1.87
C ASN A 91 9.66 5.85 -1.23
N VAL A 92 9.26 4.88 -2.04
CA VAL A 92 9.08 3.50 -1.59
C VAL A 92 10.44 2.89 -1.36
N GLU A 93 10.73 2.56 -0.11
CA GLU A 93 12.00 1.96 0.31
C GLU A 93 11.90 0.45 0.39
N PHE A 94 10.80 -0.06 0.98
CA PHE A 94 10.55 -1.50 1.07
C PHE A 94 9.13 -1.86 0.66
N PRO A 95 8.93 -2.41 -0.55
CA PRO A 95 7.65 -2.95 -0.95
C PRO A 95 7.50 -4.41 -0.52
N LYS A 96 6.43 -4.73 0.21
CA LYS A 96 6.09 -6.06 0.68
C LYS A 96 4.72 -6.48 0.15
N HIS A 97 4.73 -7.51 -0.71
CA HIS A 97 3.53 -8.06 -1.33
C HIS A 97 3.05 -9.27 -0.55
N ILE A 98 1.89 -9.15 0.09
CA ILE A 98 1.26 -10.25 0.84
C ILE A 98 0.32 -11.00 -0.10
N ARG A 99 0.61 -12.29 -0.31
CA ARG A 99 -0.19 -13.18 -1.15
C ARG A 99 -0.84 -14.29 -0.31
N VAL A 100 -2.08 -14.64 -0.63
CA VAL A 100 -2.81 -15.77 -0.05
C VAL A 100 -3.34 -16.61 -1.19
N GLY A 101 -3.06 -17.91 -1.19
CA GLY A 101 -3.49 -18.82 -2.26
C GLY A 101 -3.02 -18.38 -3.65
N ASN A 102 -1.80 -17.85 -3.78
CA ASN A 102 -1.21 -17.29 -5.00
C ASN A 102 -1.85 -15.97 -5.50
N THR A 103 -2.80 -15.39 -4.77
CA THR A 103 -3.43 -14.11 -5.08
C THR A 103 -2.81 -12.99 -4.23
N LEU A 104 -2.46 -11.86 -4.84
CA LEU A 104 -2.05 -10.66 -4.11
C LEU A 104 -3.27 -10.09 -3.39
N VAL A 105 -3.19 -9.96 -2.06
CA VAL A 105 -4.31 -9.47 -1.24
C VAL A 105 -4.00 -8.15 -0.53
N ARG A 106 -2.72 -7.87 -0.23
CA ARG A 106 -2.29 -6.66 0.48
C ARG A 106 -0.89 -6.26 0.05
N ILE A 107 -0.63 -4.96 -0.01
CA ILE A 107 0.69 -4.41 -0.26
C ILE A 107 1.04 -3.50 0.91
N GLU A 108 2.09 -3.84 1.63
CA GLU A 108 2.67 -3.00 2.68
C GLU A 108 3.90 -2.33 2.10
N LEU A 109 3.97 -1.01 2.17
CA LEU A 109 5.10 -0.22 1.74
C LEU A 109 5.68 0.49 2.95
N LEU A 110 6.99 0.46 3.06
CA LEU A 110 7.71 1.42 3.88
C LEU A 110 8.13 2.57 2.97
N VAL A 111 7.63 3.77 3.24
CA VAL A 111 7.95 4.97 2.46
C VAL A 111 8.72 5.97 3.31
N GLY A 112 9.77 6.56 2.75
CA GLY A 112 10.67 7.48 3.44
C GLY A 112 11.12 8.62 2.54
N GLY A 113 11.64 9.67 3.16
CA GLY A 113 11.99 10.93 2.49
C GLY A 113 11.09 12.10 2.85
#